data_AF-A0AAD2DK18-F1
#
_entry.id   AF-A0AAD2DK18-F1
#
_cell.length_a   1.000
_cell.length_b   1.000
_cell.length_c   1.000
_cell.angle_alpha   90.00
_cell.angle_beta   90.00
_cell.angle_gamma   90.00
#
_symmetry.space_group_name_H-M   'P 1'
#
loop_
_entity.id
_entity.type
_entity.pdbx_description
1 polymer ?
#
loop_
_entity_poly.entity_id
_entity_poly.type
_entity_poly.pdbx_seq_one_letter_code
_entity_poly.pdbx_strand_id
1 'polypeptide(L)'
;MAGIAQDWEPVVIRKKAPTAAARKDEKAVNAARRSGAEIETLKKSNAGTNRAASSSTSLNTRKLDEDTENLAHEKVPSELKRAIMQARLDKKLTQAQLAQMINEKPQIIQEYESGKAIPNQQIISKLERVLGAKLRGKK
;
A
#
# COMPACT_ATOMS: atom_id res chain seq x y z
N MET A 1 -37.07 -29.53 47.15
CA MET A 1 -35.66 -29.14 46.92
C MET A 1 -35.19 -29.84 45.65
N ALA A 2 -35.19 -29.16 44.50
CA ALA A 2 -34.61 -29.71 43.28
C ALA A 2 -33.11 -29.38 43.26
N GLY A 3 -32.28 -30.42 43.16
CA GLY A 3 -30.84 -30.37 43.32
C GLY A 3 -30.14 -29.56 42.23
N ILE A 4 -29.12 -28.82 42.64
CA ILE A 4 -28.22 -28.08 41.78
C ILE A 4 -27.36 -29.12 41.06
N ALA A 5 -27.66 -29.43 39.79
CA ALA A 5 -26.84 -30.31 38.98
C ALA A 5 -25.65 -29.50 38.42
N GLN A 6 -24.43 -29.86 38.82
CA GLN A 6 -23.21 -29.27 38.29
C GLN A 6 -22.81 -30.03 37.03
N ASP A 7 -22.93 -29.37 35.89
CA ASP A 7 -22.66 -29.94 34.57
C ASP A 7 -21.14 -30.06 34.35
N TRP A 8 -20.66 -31.26 34.05
CA TRP A 8 -19.23 -31.58 33.87
C TRP A 8 -18.85 -31.76 32.39
N GLU A 9 -19.59 -31.15 31.47
CA GLU A 9 -19.20 -31.18 30.06
C GLU A 9 -17.83 -30.50 29.86
N PRO A 10 -16.85 -31.18 29.23
CA PRO A 10 -15.52 -30.63 29.04
C PRO A 10 -15.58 -29.43 28.09
N VAL A 11 -15.20 -28.25 28.58
CA VAL A 11 -15.07 -27.03 27.77
C VAL A 11 -13.86 -27.18 26.84
N VAL A 12 -14.10 -27.57 25.59
CA VAL A 12 -13.06 -27.69 24.56
C VAL A 12 -12.74 -26.30 23.99
N ILE A 13 -11.66 -25.68 24.47
CA ILE A 13 -11.13 -24.43 23.90
C ILE A 13 -10.47 -24.75 22.55
N ARG A 14 -11.20 -24.54 21.45
CA ARG A 14 -10.65 -24.73 20.10
C ARG A 14 -9.78 -23.54 19.69
N LYS A 15 -8.59 -23.84 19.16
CA LYS A 15 -7.68 -22.81 18.61
C LYS A 15 -8.31 -22.20 17.35
N LYS A 16 -8.30 -20.87 17.26
CA LYS A 16 -8.86 -20.13 16.11
C LYS A 16 -8.21 -20.59 14.82
N ALA A 17 -9.01 -20.86 13.79
CA ALA A 17 -8.51 -21.30 12.50
C ALA A 17 -7.51 -20.27 11.91
N PRO A 18 -6.43 -20.74 11.25
CA PRO A 18 -5.45 -19.84 10.65
C PRO A 18 -6.09 -18.99 9.55
N THR A 19 -5.77 -17.70 9.57
CA THR A 19 -6.26 -16.71 8.60
C THR A 19 -5.71 -16.99 7.21
N ALA A 20 -6.35 -16.42 6.17
CA ALA A 20 -5.89 -16.57 4.79
C ALA A 20 -4.45 -16.11 4.57
N ALA A 21 -3.97 -15.11 5.34
CA ALA A 21 -2.58 -14.67 5.30
C ALA A 21 -1.62 -15.72 5.89
N ALA A 22 -1.99 -16.35 7.01
CA ALA A 22 -1.19 -17.40 7.63
C ALA A 22 -1.10 -18.67 6.77
N ARG A 23 -2.12 -18.96 5.94
CA ARG A 23 -2.11 -20.09 5.00
C ARG A 23 -1.21 -19.88 3.78
N LYS A 24 -0.91 -18.62 3.44
CA LYS A 24 -0.04 -18.24 2.32
C LYS A 24 1.42 -18.04 2.75
N ASP A 25 1.72 -18.19 4.03
CA ASP A 25 3.06 -18.07 4.58
C ASP A 25 3.99 -19.16 4.02
N GLU A 26 5.25 -18.81 3.76
CA GLU A 26 6.21 -19.74 3.15
C GLU A 26 6.40 -21.01 3.98
N LYS A 27 6.34 -20.91 5.31
CA LYS A 27 6.47 -22.09 6.19
C LYS A 27 5.28 -23.02 6.03
N ALA A 28 4.07 -22.47 5.92
CA ALA A 28 2.84 -23.23 5.72
C ALA A 28 2.83 -23.90 4.32
N VAL A 29 3.22 -23.17 3.28
CA VAL A 29 3.30 -23.70 1.90
C VAL A 29 4.38 -24.79 1.79
N ASN A 30 5.55 -24.59 2.42
CA ASN A 30 6.62 -25.60 2.43
C ASN A 30 6.25 -26.84 3.25
N ALA A 31 5.49 -26.69 4.34
CA ALA A 31 4.95 -27.82 5.09
C ALA A 31 3.95 -28.62 4.25
N ALA A 32 3.01 -27.94 3.57
CA ALA A 32 2.06 -28.56 2.66
C ALA A 32 2.76 -29.32 1.50
N ARG A 33 3.83 -28.74 0.95
CA ARG A 33 4.64 -29.39 -0.11
C ARG A 33 5.31 -30.68 0.38
N ARG A 34 5.81 -30.69 1.61
CA ARG A 34 6.44 -31.89 2.22
C ARG A 34 5.43 -32.97 2.58
N SER A 35 4.22 -32.58 3.00
CA SER A 35 3.17 -33.53 3.38
C SER A 35 2.35 -34.03 2.19
N GLY A 36 2.64 -33.59 0.96
CA GLY A 36 1.85 -33.93 -0.23
C GLY A 36 0.42 -33.36 -0.20
N ALA A 37 0.18 -32.32 0.61
CA ALA A 37 -1.11 -31.65 0.64
C ALA A 37 -1.32 -30.82 -0.63
N GLU A 38 -2.58 -30.63 -1.03
CA GLU A 38 -2.94 -29.87 -2.23
C GLU A 38 -2.49 -28.40 -2.12
N ILE A 39 -1.81 -27.92 -3.17
CA ILE A 39 -1.34 -26.54 -3.28
C ILE A 39 -1.94 -25.91 -4.52
N GLU A 40 -2.81 -24.94 -4.32
CA GLU A 40 -3.35 -24.12 -5.41
C GLU A 40 -2.32 -23.05 -5.81
N THR A 41 -1.94 -23.03 -7.09
CA THR A 41 -1.08 -21.98 -7.66
C THR A 41 -1.86 -21.12 -8.63
N LEU A 42 -1.95 -19.81 -8.34
CA LEU A 42 -2.60 -18.84 -9.21
C LEU A 42 -1.59 -17.78 -9.70
N LYS A 43 -1.62 -17.50 -11.01
CA LYS A 43 -0.85 -16.40 -11.59
C LYS A 43 -1.47 -15.07 -11.19
N LYS A 44 -0.66 -14.12 -10.71
CA LYS A 44 -1.13 -12.75 -10.40
C LYS A 44 -1.52 -12.03 -11.69
N SER A 45 -2.56 -11.20 -11.63
CA SER A 45 -3.11 -10.46 -12.79
C SER A 45 -2.08 -9.62 -13.55
N ASN A 46 -1.11 -9.02 -12.85
CA ASN A 46 -0.03 -8.22 -13.43
C ASN A 46 1.34 -8.93 -13.43
N ALA A 47 1.36 -10.26 -13.27
CA ALA A 47 2.60 -11.03 -13.23
C ALA A 47 3.38 -10.89 -14.55
N GLY A 48 4.68 -10.57 -14.44
CA GLY A 48 5.57 -10.41 -15.61
C GLY A 48 5.51 -9.03 -16.29
N THR A 49 4.88 -8.04 -15.65
CA THR A 49 4.79 -6.67 -16.19
C THR A 49 5.54 -5.66 -15.30
N ASN A 50 6.07 -4.60 -15.90
CA ASN A 50 6.80 -3.51 -15.22
C ASN A 50 6.17 -2.13 -15.51
N ARG A 51 4.84 -2.02 -15.35
CA ARG A 51 4.13 -0.75 -15.57
C ARG A 51 4.69 0.38 -14.71
N ALA A 52 4.88 1.55 -15.33
CA ALA A 52 5.37 2.74 -14.65
C ALA A 52 4.33 3.28 -13.66
N ALA A 53 4.80 3.93 -12.59
CA ALA A 53 3.94 4.48 -11.54
C ALA A 53 2.93 5.53 -12.04
N SER A 54 3.30 6.25 -13.10
CA SER A 54 2.49 7.26 -13.77
C SER A 54 1.54 6.66 -14.83
N SER A 55 1.65 5.37 -15.16
CA SER A 55 0.85 4.73 -16.21
C SER A 55 -0.52 4.23 -15.77
N SER A 56 -0.76 4.10 -14.47
CA SER A 56 -2.03 3.63 -13.93
C SER A 56 -2.43 4.41 -12.69
N THR A 57 -3.72 4.67 -12.56
CA THR A 57 -4.32 5.24 -11.35
C THR A 57 -4.03 4.35 -10.14
N SER A 58 -3.71 4.98 -9.01
CA SER A 58 -3.46 4.29 -7.73
C SER A 58 -4.74 3.88 -6.99
N LEU A 59 -5.89 4.39 -7.45
CA LEU A 59 -7.22 4.12 -6.92
C LEU A 59 -7.83 2.87 -7.56
N ASN A 60 -8.82 2.27 -6.88
CA ASN A 60 -9.56 1.14 -7.43
C ASN A 60 -10.49 1.61 -8.55
N THR A 61 -10.14 1.34 -9.79
CA THR A 61 -10.89 1.78 -10.98
C THR A 61 -12.34 1.30 -10.97
N ARG A 62 -12.62 0.09 -10.46
CA ARG A 62 -13.99 -0.42 -10.33
C ARG A 62 -14.85 0.45 -9.40
N LYS A 63 -14.28 0.90 -8.28
CA LYS A 63 -15.00 1.78 -7.35
C LYS A 63 -15.23 3.16 -7.93
N LEU A 64 -14.26 3.67 -8.71
CA LEU A 64 -14.42 4.95 -9.41
C LEU A 64 -15.50 4.90 -10.49
N ASP A 65 -15.68 3.75 -11.14
CA ASP A 65 -16.72 3.54 -12.15
C ASP A 65 -18.11 3.41 -11.51
N GLU A 66 -18.19 2.82 -10.31
CA GLU A 66 -19.42 2.73 -9.51
C GLU A 66 -19.81 4.06 -8.84
N ASP A 67 -18.85 4.94 -8.54
CA ASP A 67 -19.04 6.19 -7.80
C ASP A 67 -19.35 7.35 -8.77
N THR A 68 -20.63 7.51 -9.12
CA THR A 68 -21.10 8.51 -10.10
C THR A 68 -21.40 9.89 -9.50
N GLU A 69 -21.43 10.02 -8.17
CA GLU A 69 -21.86 11.24 -7.47
C GLU A 69 -20.69 12.12 -7.03
N ASN A 70 -19.50 11.55 -6.80
CA ASN A 70 -18.35 12.28 -6.27
C ASN A 70 -17.33 12.64 -7.36
N LEU A 71 -17.39 13.88 -7.88
CA LEU A 71 -16.49 14.38 -8.93
C LEU A 71 -15.14 14.92 -8.42
N ALA A 72 -14.90 14.93 -7.11
CA ALA A 72 -13.69 15.53 -6.51
C ALA A 72 -12.77 14.48 -5.88
N HIS A 73 -11.47 14.61 -6.16
CA HIS A 73 -10.43 13.79 -5.54
C HIS A 73 -9.65 14.60 -4.49
N GLU A 74 -9.30 13.94 -3.38
CA GLU A 74 -8.42 14.51 -2.38
C GLU A 74 -7.03 14.75 -2.98
N LYS A 75 -6.55 15.98 -2.83
CA LYS A 75 -5.26 16.43 -3.38
C LYS A 75 -4.16 16.29 -2.34
N VAL A 76 -2.92 16.50 -2.77
CA VAL A 76 -1.76 16.55 -1.87
C VAL A 76 -2.00 17.53 -0.71
N PRO A 77 -1.92 17.06 0.56
CA PRO A 77 -2.14 17.91 1.71
C PRO A 77 -1.03 18.98 1.84
N SER A 78 -1.36 20.09 2.51
CA SER A 78 -0.47 21.24 2.67
C SER A 78 0.85 20.90 3.37
N GLU A 79 0.83 19.93 4.28
CA GLU A 79 2.02 19.44 4.97
C GLU A 79 2.97 18.72 4.01
N LEU A 80 2.43 17.83 3.17
CA LEU A 80 3.22 17.03 2.23
C LEU A 80 3.90 17.91 1.19
N LYS A 81 3.19 18.92 0.63
CA LYS A 81 3.81 19.85 -0.34
C LYS A 81 4.96 20.63 0.28
N ARG A 82 4.81 21.10 1.53
CA ARG A 82 5.85 21.89 2.22
C ARG A 82 7.05 21.03 2.56
N ALA A 83 6.82 19.80 3.01
CA ALA A 83 7.88 18.83 3.29
C ALA A 83 8.71 18.49 2.05
N ILE A 84 8.07 18.28 0.89
CA ILE A 84 8.76 18.02 -0.38
C ILE A 84 9.62 19.22 -0.78
N MET A 85 9.06 20.43 -0.73
CA MET A 85 9.79 21.66 -1.07
C MET A 85 11.00 21.85 -0.16
N GLN A 86 10.84 21.72 1.15
CA GLN A 86 11.92 21.89 2.11
C GLN A 86 13.02 20.87 1.87
N ALA A 87 12.68 19.58 1.77
CA ALA A 87 13.66 18.51 1.56
C ALA A 87 14.40 18.66 0.21
N ARG A 88 13.74 19.20 -0.82
CA ARG A 88 14.40 19.53 -2.10
C ARG A 88 15.42 20.65 -1.93
N LEU A 89 15.05 21.72 -1.22
CA LEU A 89 15.93 22.87 -0.96
C LEU A 89 17.13 22.48 -0.09
N ASP A 90 16.91 21.66 0.93
CA ASP A 90 17.98 21.15 1.81
C ASP A 90 19.03 20.37 1.02
N LYS A 91 18.59 19.62 0.00
CA LYS A 91 19.48 18.90 -0.93
C LYS A 91 20.00 19.74 -2.09
N LYS A 92 19.63 21.03 -2.18
CA LYS A 92 20.03 21.95 -3.25
C LYS A 92 19.73 21.42 -4.66
N LEU A 93 18.62 20.69 -4.81
CA LEU A 93 18.19 20.12 -6.09
C LEU A 93 17.18 21.03 -6.80
N THR A 94 17.26 21.12 -8.12
CA THR A 94 16.17 21.71 -8.92
C THR A 94 15.03 20.71 -9.09
N GLN A 95 13.83 21.18 -9.43
CA GLN A 95 12.69 20.29 -9.71
C GLN A 95 13.01 19.32 -10.86
N ALA A 96 13.72 19.80 -11.89
CA ALA A 96 14.13 18.97 -13.03
C ALA A 96 15.14 17.88 -12.63
N GLN A 97 16.12 18.22 -11.79
CA GLN A 97 17.08 17.24 -11.26
C GLN A 97 16.39 16.19 -10.39
N LEU A 98 15.50 16.61 -9.48
CA LEU A 98 14.72 15.70 -8.66
C LEU A 98 13.86 14.75 -9.52
N ALA A 99 13.19 15.29 -10.54
CA ALA A 99 12.37 14.54 -11.47
C ALA A 99 13.19 13.49 -12.23
N GLN A 100 14.38 13.86 -12.72
CA GLN A 100 15.30 12.95 -13.39
C GLN A 100 15.76 11.81 -12.46
N MET A 101 16.08 12.11 -11.19
CA MET A 101 16.48 11.09 -10.21
C MET A 101 15.36 10.08 -9.90
N ILE A 102 14.09 10.50 -9.92
CA ILE A 102 12.94 9.61 -9.69
C ILE A 102 12.39 8.97 -10.98
N ASN A 103 12.97 9.31 -12.13
CA ASN A 103 12.48 8.93 -13.46
C ASN A 103 11.02 9.31 -13.70
N GLU A 104 10.66 10.56 -13.39
CA GLU A 104 9.34 11.13 -13.66
C GLU A 104 9.49 12.48 -14.39
N LYS A 105 8.37 13.01 -14.90
CA LYS A 105 8.37 14.32 -15.58
C LYS A 105 8.51 15.48 -14.57
N PRO A 106 9.23 16.57 -14.90
CA PRO A 106 9.33 17.75 -14.04
C PRO A 106 7.96 18.33 -13.64
N GLN A 107 6.99 18.27 -14.55
CA GLN A 107 5.62 18.70 -14.31
C GLN A 107 4.97 17.97 -13.12
N ILE A 108 5.26 16.67 -12.94
CA ILE A 108 4.72 15.91 -11.81
C ILE A 108 5.24 16.50 -10.50
N ILE A 109 6.55 16.76 -10.37
CA ILE A 109 7.11 17.39 -9.16
C ILE A 109 6.45 18.75 -8.89
N GLN A 110 6.27 19.57 -9.93
CA GLN A 110 5.62 20.88 -9.82
C GLN A 110 4.16 20.77 -9.32
N GLU A 111 3.40 19.79 -9.80
CA GLU A 111 2.02 19.53 -9.36
C GLU A 111 1.95 19.04 -7.90
N TYR A 112 2.95 18.30 -7.44
CA TYR A 112 3.06 17.90 -6.02
C TYR A 112 3.45 19.08 -5.12
N GLU A 113 4.44 19.89 -5.51
CA GLU A 113 4.85 21.08 -4.74
C GLU A 113 3.75 22.16 -4.71
N SER A 114 2.92 22.25 -5.75
CA SER A 114 1.76 23.16 -5.80
C SER A 114 0.49 22.60 -5.13
N GLY A 115 0.47 21.32 -4.76
CA GLY A 115 -0.68 20.66 -4.15
C GLY A 115 -1.84 20.36 -5.12
N LYS A 116 -1.59 20.38 -6.43
CA LYS A 116 -2.61 20.09 -7.46
C LYS A 116 -2.74 18.60 -7.75
N ALA A 117 -1.67 17.84 -7.53
CA ALA A 117 -1.60 16.41 -7.82
C ALA A 117 -2.48 15.56 -6.88
N ILE A 118 -2.90 14.40 -7.40
CA ILE A 118 -3.46 13.32 -6.59
C ILE A 118 -2.30 12.51 -5.99
N PRO A 119 -2.26 12.29 -4.66
CA PRO A 119 -1.18 11.54 -4.02
C PRO A 119 -1.05 10.10 -4.55
N ASN A 120 0.07 9.77 -5.18
CA ASN A 120 0.43 8.41 -5.58
C ASN A 120 1.54 7.88 -4.66
N GLN A 121 1.24 6.79 -3.94
CA GLN A 121 2.17 6.18 -2.97
C GLN A 121 3.50 5.73 -3.57
N GLN A 122 3.53 5.35 -4.85
CA GLN A 122 4.76 4.93 -5.52
C GLN A 122 5.69 6.13 -5.75
N ILE A 123 5.14 7.26 -6.22
CA ILE A 123 5.89 8.50 -6.43
C ILE A 123 6.39 9.05 -5.09
N ILE A 124 5.54 9.06 -4.06
CA ILE A 124 5.92 9.48 -2.70
C ILE A 124 7.06 8.62 -2.16
N SER A 125 7.00 7.29 -2.34
CA SER A 125 8.08 6.40 -1.88
C SER A 125 9.41 6.64 -2.63
N LYS A 126 9.37 6.95 -3.93
CA LYS A 126 10.56 7.35 -4.69
C LYS A 126 11.14 8.67 -4.16
N LEU A 127 10.27 9.65 -3.89
CA LEU A 127 10.66 10.95 -3.35
C LEU A 127 11.30 10.80 -1.96
N GLU A 128 10.71 10.02 -1.07
CA GLU A 128 11.28 9.76 0.27
C GLU A 128 12.68 9.16 0.17
N ARG A 129 12.90 8.22 -0.75
CA ARG A 129 14.21 7.58 -0.97
C ARG A 129 15.26 8.57 -1.50
N VAL A 130 14.90 9.37 -2.50
CA VAL A 130 15.83 10.35 -3.10
C VAL A 130 16.09 11.53 -2.17
N LEU A 131 15.07 12.00 -1.46
CA LEU A 131 15.16 13.12 -0.53
C LEU A 131 15.66 12.71 0.86
N GLY A 132 15.66 11.42 1.19
CA GLY A 132 16.13 10.91 2.50
C GLY A 132 15.26 11.38 3.67
N ALA A 133 14.04 11.85 3.39
CA ALA A 133 13.11 12.37 4.37
C ALA A 133 11.83 11.52 4.37
N LYS A 134 11.23 11.31 5.55
CA LYS A 134 9.88 10.72 5.65
C LYS A 134 8.85 11.81 5.36
N LEU A 135 8.24 11.74 4.18
CA LEU A 135 7.24 12.71 3.71
C LEU A 135 5.82 12.33 4.16
N ARG A 136 5.61 11.06 4.48
CA ARG A 136 4.40 10.57 5.13
C ARG A 136 4.53 10.79 6.64
N GLY A 137 3.73 11.72 7.17
CA GLY A 137 3.65 12.02 8.60
C GLY A 137 3.19 10.82 9.43
N LYS A 138 4.11 9.92 9.74
CA LYS A 138 4.05 8.95 10.83
C LYS A 138 5.49 8.58 11.19
N LYS A 139 5.91 9.05 12.36
CA LYS A 139 6.98 8.37 13.09
C LYS A 139 6.49 6.98 13.44
#